data_AF-A0A7R9KW32-F1
#
_entry.id   AF-A0A7R9KW32-F1
#
_cell.length_a   1.000
_cell.length_b   1.000
_cell.length_c   1.000
_cell.angle_alpha   90.00
_cell.angle_beta   90.00
_cell.angle_gamma   90.00
#
_symmetry.space_group_name_H-M   'P 1'
#
loop_
_entity.id
_entity.type
_entity.pdbx_description
1 polymer ?
#
loop_
_entity_poly.entity_id
_entity_poly.type
_entity_poly.pdbx_seq_one_letter_code
_entity_poly.pdbx_strand_id
1 'polypeptide(L)'
;MLFADYLSLDGNEWIATTIKVEAKVPGSIYSDLRRAQVLKQDLLYEKNDVNYRWVAYDNWTYERTFTVDSTLLNKKTVNLLVNGIDTVSSVYINDQLIGKTDNQFVRYVWDVKKVLKSGQNTIRLAFQSAPLYGKQESENFFNKYKYNVRPPCNGGDAAHGECHANFIRKMQASYSWDWGPAFPTQGIWQPIGIEAFDGILIRDITIETIPDPKNASQWTLTVNAFLESAPKQQMDGILDIKLDNNVLINKQKQTIETDGQGKAKMLIVIFITDIQIITWYPNGVSDNTQKLYQLNVQIDVNKEVSTQTKKIGFRTIKLIQNPVKPEGLTFYFEVNSKPFYAKGSNWIPTNVLMEDITPEYLRHLLGSAKRANMNMMRVWGGGVYESDLFYELADEYGIMIWQDFMFACALYPAHKEFLDSVNNEVITQVRRIQHHPSIAIWSGNNENEYALKYWWYDVKNYWPDYRALYVDTIGKTLAAEDTTRPYVSSSPSNGLETIKENYTSSKPDDE
;
A
#
# COMPACT_ATOMS: atom_id res chain seq x y z
N MET A 1 3.10 7.30 16.04
CA MET A 1 2.00 8.06 16.67
C MET A 1 2.25 8.08 18.17
N LEU A 2 2.12 9.23 18.86
CA LEU A 2 2.40 9.38 20.31
C LEU A 2 1.15 9.81 21.13
N PHE A 3 -0.05 9.74 20.53
CA PHE A 3 -1.24 10.46 21.01
C PHE A 3 -2.40 9.59 21.46
N ALA A 4 -2.59 8.43 20.83
CA ALA A 4 -3.66 7.54 21.21
C ALA A 4 -3.18 6.68 22.39
N ASP A 5 -4.06 6.50 23.37
CA ASP A 5 -3.95 5.35 24.26
C ASP A 5 -4.07 4.12 23.35
N TYR A 6 -2.93 3.48 23.10
CA TYR A 6 -2.82 2.37 22.17
C TYR A 6 -2.55 1.09 22.92
N LEU A 7 -3.51 0.16 22.82
CA LEU A 7 -3.36 -1.21 23.29
C LEU A 7 -3.02 -2.08 22.08
N SER A 8 -1.75 -2.47 21.97
CA SER A 8 -1.33 -3.45 20.96
C SER A 8 -2.00 -4.80 21.22
N LEU A 9 -2.48 -5.41 20.15
CA LEU A 9 -2.96 -6.79 20.11
C LEU A 9 -2.01 -7.68 19.29
N ASP A 10 -0.76 -7.26 19.13
CA ASP A 10 0.29 -8.09 18.53
C ASP A 10 0.79 -9.14 19.55
N GLY A 11 1.68 -10.03 19.10
CA GLY A 11 2.36 -11.03 19.93
C GLY A 11 1.89 -12.47 19.69
N ASN A 12 2.26 -13.36 20.62
CA ASN A 12 2.05 -14.81 20.52
C ASN A 12 0.82 -15.29 21.33
N GLU A 13 -0.02 -14.37 21.77
CA GLU A 13 -1.21 -14.68 22.60
C GLU A 13 -2.42 -15.12 21.76
N TRP A 14 -2.23 -15.24 20.46
CA TRP A 14 -3.25 -15.68 19.52
C TRP A 14 -3.24 -17.21 19.40
N ILE A 15 -4.42 -17.77 19.15
CA ILE A 15 -4.61 -19.17 18.79
C ILE A 15 -5.24 -19.22 17.41
N ALA A 16 -4.61 -19.93 16.49
CA ALA A 16 -5.24 -20.32 15.24
C ALA A 16 -5.98 -21.65 15.45
N THR A 17 -7.18 -21.75 14.87
CA THR A 17 -8.08 -22.90 15.03
C THR A 17 -8.47 -23.48 13.67
N THR A 18 -9.07 -24.68 13.71
CA THR A 18 -9.08 -25.79 12.72
C THR A 18 -8.06 -26.87 13.06
N ILE A 19 -6.79 -26.49 13.19
CA ILE A 19 -5.81 -27.19 14.02
C ILE A 19 -5.36 -26.21 15.09
N LYS A 20 -5.60 -26.54 16.36
CA LYS A 20 -5.30 -25.63 17.47
C LYS A 20 -3.79 -25.46 17.62
N VAL A 21 -3.27 -24.30 17.25
CA VAL A 21 -1.85 -23.93 17.36
C VAL A 21 -1.67 -22.51 17.91
N GLU A 22 -0.54 -22.26 18.57
CA GLU A 22 -0.15 -20.90 18.96
C GLU A 22 0.22 -20.08 17.71
N ALA A 23 -0.43 -18.94 17.58
CA ALA A 23 -0.28 -18.04 16.45
C ALA A 23 0.49 -16.78 16.86
N LYS A 24 1.30 -16.26 15.93
CA LYS A 24 2.02 -15.00 16.09
C LYS A 24 1.38 -13.95 15.20
N VAL A 25 1.12 -12.78 15.76
CA VAL A 25 0.63 -11.61 15.02
C VAL A 25 1.61 -10.45 15.22
N PRO A 26 2.05 -9.76 14.15
CA PRO A 26 1.78 -10.05 12.75
C PRO A 26 2.37 -11.38 12.26
N GLY A 27 1.64 -12.08 11.37
CA GLY A 27 2.01 -13.40 10.86
C GLY A 27 0.91 -14.06 10.05
N SER A 28 1.12 -15.32 9.68
CA SER A 28 0.20 -16.10 8.85
C SER A 28 0.22 -17.59 9.17
N ILE A 29 -0.78 -18.31 8.68
CA ILE A 29 -1.03 -19.67 9.13
C ILE A 29 0.09 -20.66 8.77
N TYR A 30 0.74 -20.50 7.62
CA TYR A 30 1.85 -21.38 7.25
C TYR A 30 3.03 -21.25 8.24
N SER A 31 3.36 -20.04 8.70
CA SER A 31 4.43 -19.84 9.67
C SER A 31 4.03 -20.35 11.06
N ASP A 32 2.76 -20.23 11.43
CA ASP A 32 2.21 -20.76 12.68
C ASP A 32 2.24 -22.30 12.72
N LEU A 33 1.78 -22.97 11.66
CA LEU A 33 1.81 -24.43 11.55
C LEU A 33 3.24 -24.98 11.47
N ARG A 34 4.16 -24.26 10.80
CA ARG A 34 5.59 -24.58 10.78
C ARG A 34 6.19 -24.50 12.18
N ARG A 35 5.89 -23.45 12.95
CA ARG A 35 6.38 -23.27 14.32
C ARG A 35 5.81 -24.33 15.28
N ALA A 36 4.57 -24.74 15.07
CA ALA A 36 3.91 -25.82 15.81
C ALA A 36 4.34 -27.23 15.36
N GLN A 37 5.27 -27.36 14.40
CA GLN A 37 5.73 -28.63 13.83
C GLN A 37 4.63 -29.50 13.20
N VAL A 38 3.51 -28.88 12.79
CA VAL A 38 2.47 -29.54 11.98
C VAL A 38 2.97 -29.73 10.56
N LEU A 39 3.62 -28.71 10.00
CA LEU A 39 4.37 -28.82 8.74
C LEU A 39 5.79 -29.31 9.08
N LYS A 40 6.08 -30.57 8.76
CA LYS A 40 7.29 -31.27 9.23
C LYS A 40 8.56 -30.96 8.44
N GLN A 41 8.44 -30.27 7.32
CA GLN A 41 9.51 -29.92 6.40
C GLN A 41 9.36 -28.47 5.96
N ASP A 42 10.44 -27.89 5.46
CA ASP A 42 10.43 -26.53 4.89
C ASP A 42 9.39 -26.42 3.76
N LEU A 43 8.77 -25.24 3.63
CA LEU A 43 7.75 -24.98 2.61
C LEU A 43 8.29 -25.14 1.20
N LEU A 44 9.55 -24.76 0.98
CA LEU A 44 10.21 -24.82 -0.33
C LEU A 44 10.92 -26.15 -0.58
N TYR A 45 10.78 -27.13 0.32
CA TYR A 45 11.36 -28.46 0.15
C TYR A 45 10.53 -29.32 -0.81
N GLU A 46 11.17 -29.84 -1.86
CA GLU A 46 10.60 -30.74 -2.87
C GLU A 46 9.25 -30.29 -3.44
N LYS A 47 8.14 -30.91 -3.02
CA LYS A 47 6.78 -30.72 -3.56
C LYS A 47 5.81 -30.19 -2.50
N ASN A 48 6.34 -29.46 -1.52
CA ASN A 48 5.55 -29.01 -0.37
C ASN A 48 4.56 -27.89 -0.70
N ASP A 49 4.72 -27.20 -1.83
CA ASP A 49 3.71 -26.38 -2.47
C ASP A 49 2.43 -27.18 -2.83
N VAL A 50 2.58 -28.45 -3.21
CA VAL A 50 1.46 -29.37 -3.45
C VAL A 50 1.04 -30.08 -2.16
N ASN A 51 1.98 -30.63 -1.39
CA ASN A 51 1.67 -31.42 -0.20
C ASN A 51 0.99 -30.60 0.90
N TYR A 52 1.32 -29.31 1.03
CA TYR A 52 0.72 -28.41 2.03
C TYR A 52 -0.40 -27.53 1.47
N ARG A 53 -0.83 -27.77 0.22
CA ARG A 53 -1.94 -27.03 -0.42
C ARG A 53 -3.22 -27.02 0.42
N TRP A 54 -3.48 -28.08 1.18
CA TRP A 54 -4.64 -28.17 2.06
C TRP A 54 -4.76 -26.99 3.03
N VAL A 55 -3.63 -26.39 3.45
CA VAL A 55 -3.61 -25.23 4.36
C VAL A 55 -4.33 -24.04 3.74
N ALA A 56 -4.13 -23.78 2.45
CA ALA A 56 -4.78 -22.68 1.73
C ALA A 56 -6.28 -22.91 1.51
N TYR A 57 -6.72 -24.16 1.44
CA TYR A 57 -8.11 -24.55 1.18
C TYR A 57 -8.97 -24.63 2.43
N ASP A 58 -8.36 -24.68 3.61
CA ASP A 58 -9.08 -24.64 4.87
C ASP A 58 -9.46 -23.21 5.27
N ASN A 59 -10.45 -23.07 6.16
CA ASN A 59 -10.83 -21.80 6.75
C ASN A 59 -10.22 -21.71 8.15
N TRP A 60 -9.32 -20.76 8.37
CA TRP A 60 -8.65 -20.59 9.65
C TRP A 60 -9.31 -19.50 10.49
N THR A 61 -9.31 -19.67 11.80
CA THR A 61 -9.82 -18.64 12.72
C THR A 61 -8.78 -18.29 13.76
N TYR A 62 -8.44 -17.01 13.85
CA TYR A 62 -7.51 -16.44 14.83
C TYR A 62 -8.27 -15.85 16.00
N GLU A 63 -7.95 -16.28 17.22
CA GLU A 63 -8.62 -15.84 18.45
C GLU A 63 -7.63 -15.44 19.53
N ARG A 64 -7.97 -14.40 20.31
CA ARG A 64 -7.27 -14.10 21.57
C ARG A 64 -8.21 -13.45 22.58
N THR A 65 -7.78 -13.47 23.83
CA THR A 65 -8.35 -12.63 24.89
C THR A 65 -7.45 -11.42 25.15
N PHE A 66 -8.02 -10.31 25.58
CA PHE A 66 -7.28 -9.11 25.98
C PHE A 66 -8.04 -8.33 27.04
N THR A 67 -7.35 -7.53 27.84
CA THR A 67 -7.96 -6.75 28.92
C THR A 67 -8.01 -5.29 28.53
N VAL A 68 -9.18 -4.66 28.72
CA VAL A 68 -9.38 -3.23 28.49
C VAL A 68 -9.65 -2.54 29.82
N ASP A 69 -8.92 -1.46 30.08
CA ASP A 69 -9.13 -0.63 31.27
C ASP A 69 -10.31 0.33 31.06
N SER A 70 -11.04 0.63 32.15
CA SER A 70 -12.11 1.64 32.17
C SER A 70 -11.69 3.02 31.65
N THR A 71 -10.42 3.41 31.86
CA THR A 71 -9.84 4.67 31.39
C THR A 71 -9.84 4.77 29.87
N LEU A 72 -9.49 3.69 29.17
CA LEU A 72 -9.56 3.62 27.71
C LEU A 72 -11.01 3.76 27.21
N LEU A 73 -11.97 3.11 27.88
CA LEU A 73 -13.39 3.19 27.52
C LEU A 73 -14.03 4.55 27.79
N ASN A 74 -13.44 5.35 28.68
CA ASN A 74 -13.90 6.71 28.96
C ASN A 74 -13.56 7.69 27.83
N LYS A 75 -12.60 7.36 26.95
CA LYS A 75 -12.23 8.17 25.79
C LYS A 75 -13.40 8.33 24.83
N LYS A 76 -13.53 9.50 24.18
CA LYS A 76 -14.63 9.74 23.23
C LYS A 76 -14.66 8.76 22.07
N THR A 77 -13.51 8.51 21.46
CA THR A 77 -13.33 7.59 20.34
C THR A 77 -12.54 6.37 20.79
N VAL A 78 -13.00 5.17 20.44
CA VAL A 78 -12.30 3.91 20.70
C VAL A 78 -12.45 3.01 19.47
N ASN A 79 -11.36 2.82 18.74
CA ASN A 79 -11.38 2.07 17.49
C ASN A 79 -10.51 0.81 17.57
N LEU A 80 -10.93 -0.26 16.88
CA LEU A 80 -10.02 -1.30 16.45
C LEU A 80 -9.32 -0.81 15.17
N LEU A 81 -8.00 -0.68 15.24
CA LEU A 81 -7.12 -0.39 14.12
C LEU A 81 -6.45 -1.69 13.67
N VAL A 82 -6.62 -2.04 12.39
CA VAL A 82 -5.91 -3.14 11.76
C VAL A 82 -5.18 -2.64 10.53
N ASN A 83 -3.85 -2.73 10.52
CA ASN A 83 -3.03 -2.19 9.44
C ASN A 83 -2.99 -3.09 8.19
N GLY A 84 -3.49 -4.32 8.28
CA GLY A 84 -3.51 -5.27 7.16
C GLY A 84 -3.95 -6.67 7.58
N ILE A 85 -4.92 -7.21 6.85
CA ILE A 85 -5.48 -8.55 7.01
C ILE A 85 -5.34 -9.27 5.68
N ASP A 86 -4.83 -10.50 5.68
CA ASP A 86 -4.67 -11.31 4.48
C ASP A 86 -5.65 -12.50 4.49
N THR A 87 -6.78 -12.47 3.79
CA THR A 87 -7.39 -11.31 3.13
C THR A 87 -8.86 -11.21 3.49
N VAL A 88 -9.63 -12.26 3.18
CA VAL A 88 -11.08 -12.27 3.41
C VAL A 88 -11.37 -12.80 4.79
N SER A 89 -11.95 -11.98 5.66
CA SER A 89 -12.32 -12.40 7.01
C SER A 89 -13.52 -11.65 7.56
N SER A 90 -14.21 -12.28 8.51
CA SER A 90 -15.20 -11.64 9.39
C SER A 90 -14.57 -11.43 10.77
N VAL A 91 -14.65 -10.18 11.27
CA VAL A 91 -14.02 -9.76 12.53
C VAL A 91 -15.07 -9.61 13.61
N TYR A 92 -14.84 -10.25 14.75
CA TYR A 92 -15.74 -10.26 15.90
C TYR A 92 -15.02 -9.78 17.16
N ILE A 93 -15.71 -9.01 18.00
CA ILE A 93 -15.29 -8.72 19.37
C ILE A 93 -16.46 -9.09 20.29
N ASN A 94 -16.19 -9.85 21.36
CA ASN A 94 -17.23 -10.33 22.29
C ASN A 94 -18.44 -10.95 21.55
N ASP A 95 -18.15 -11.78 20.55
CA ASP A 95 -19.10 -12.46 19.66
C ASP A 95 -19.99 -11.55 18.77
N GLN A 96 -19.76 -10.23 18.78
CA GLN A 96 -20.43 -9.30 17.89
C GLN A 96 -19.59 -9.06 16.63
N LEU A 97 -20.20 -9.19 15.45
CA LEU A 97 -19.57 -8.87 14.18
C LEU A 97 -19.35 -7.36 14.09
N ILE A 98 -18.09 -6.94 14.00
CA ILE A 98 -17.72 -5.52 13.89
C ILE A 98 -17.39 -5.11 12.45
N GLY A 99 -16.96 -6.05 11.62
CA GLY A 99 -16.57 -5.75 10.25
C GLY A 99 -16.25 -6.98 9.41
N LYS A 100 -16.10 -6.75 8.11
CA LYS A 100 -15.60 -7.72 7.13
C LYS A 100 -14.44 -7.11 6.37
N THR A 101 -13.58 -7.98 5.83
CA THR A 101 -12.39 -7.62 5.06
C THR A 101 -12.34 -8.41 3.78
N ASP A 102 -11.75 -7.82 2.75
CA ASP A 102 -11.68 -8.33 1.38
C ASP A 102 -10.42 -7.87 0.61
N ASN A 103 -9.55 -7.08 1.25
CA ASN A 103 -8.39 -6.46 0.62
C ASN A 103 -7.17 -6.49 1.54
N GLN A 104 -6.10 -7.14 1.09
CA GLN A 104 -4.84 -7.29 1.80
C GLN A 104 -4.14 -5.95 2.05
N PHE A 105 -4.36 -4.99 1.14
CA PHE A 105 -3.56 -3.80 0.99
C PHE A 105 -4.19 -2.55 1.63
N VAL A 106 -5.24 -2.71 2.45
CA VAL A 106 -5.90 -1.59 3.13
C VAL A 106 -5.77 -1.69 4.64
N ARG A 107 -5.86 -0.51 5.26
CA ARG A 107 -6.07 -0.35 6.69
C ARG A 107 -7.56 -0.39 6.99
N TYR A 108 -7.95 -1.08 8.04
CA TYR A 108 -9.31 -1.12 8.55
C TYR A 108 -9.40 -0.41 9.91
N VAL A 109 -10.42 0.43 10.08
CA VAL A 109 -10.71 1.16 11.33
C VAL A 109 -12.19 1.02 11.64
N TRP A 110 -12.51 0.46 12.81
CA TRP A 110 -13.89 0.28 13.25
C TRP A 110 -14.08 0.87 14.65
N ASP A 111 -15.16 1.62 14.87
CA ASP A 111 -15.60 2.02 16.21
C ASP A 111 -16.07 0.77 16.96
N VAL A 112 -15.39 0.47 18.06
CA VAL A 112 -15.65 -0.72 18.90
C VAL A 112 -16.04 -0.35 20.31
N LYS A 113 -16.22 0.95 20.60
CA LYS A 113 -16.49 1.45 21.96
C LYS A 113 -17.69 0.77 22.61
N LYS A 114 -18.76 0.55 21.83
CA LYS A 114 -20.02 -0.05 22.31
C LYS A 114 -19.94 -1.57 22.50
N VAL A 115 -18.96 -2.22 21.88
CA VAL A 115 -18.80 -3.68 21.88
C VAL A 115 -17.83 -4.13 22.96
N LEU A 116 -16.86 -3.28 23.30
CA LEU A 116 -15.91 -3.53 24.38
C LEU A 116 -16.55 -3.41 25.77
N LYS A 117 -16.00 -4.15 26.73
CA LYS A 117 -16.33 -4.07 28.15
C LYS A 117 -15.07 -3.85 28.98
N SER A 118 -15.22 -3.24 30.16
CA SER A 118 -14.11 -3.14 31.12
C SER A 118 -13.70 -4.54 31.58
N GLY A 119 -12.40 -4.79 31.67
CA GLY A 119 -11.85 -6.12 31.97
C GLY A 119 -11.61 -6.96 30.71
N GLN A 120 -11.82 -8.27 30.81
CA GLN A 120 -11.48 -9.23 29.75
C GLN A 120 -12.45 -9.13 28.56
N ASN A 121 -11.92 -9.09 27.35
CA ASN A 121 -12.62 -9.12 26.06
C ASN A 121 -12.06 -10.26 25.20
N THR A 122 -12.84 -10.68 24.21
CA THR A 122 -12.40 -11.64 23.17
C THR A 122 -12.42 -10.97 21.81
N ILE A 123 -11.48 -11.34 20.95
CA ILE A 123 -11.46 -10.97 19.53
C ILE A 123 -11.24 -12.22 18.69
N ARG A 124 -11.95 -12.30 17.57
CA ARG A 124 -11.91 -13.43 16.64
C ARG A 124 -11.95 -12.95 15.20
N LEU A 125 -11.01 -13.40 14.38
CA LEU A 125 -10.98 -13.19 12.93
C LEU A 125 -11.17 -14.53 12.25
N ALA A 126 -12.34 -14.73 11.66
CA ALA A 126 -12.67 -15.94 10.91
C ALA A 126 -12.39 -15.71 9.42
N PHE A 127 -11.32 -16.33 8.92
CA PHE A 127 -10.89 -16.22 7.54
C PHE A 127 -11.65 -17.19 6.62
N GLN A 128 -11.80 -16.78 5.37
CA GLN A 128 -12.23 -17.65 4.28
C GLN A 128 -11.03 -17.97 3.40
N SER A 129 -10.92 -19.23 2.98
CA SER A 129 -9.94 -19.70 2.00
C SER A 129 -9.92 -18.80 0.77
N ALA A 130 -8.76 -18.21 0.48
CA ALA A 130 -8.61 -17.28 -0.63
C ALA A 130 -8.89 -17.96 -2.00
N PRO A 131 -8.36 -19.17 -2.30
CA PRO A 131 -8.72 -19.87 -3.55
C PRO A 131 -10.23 -20.13 -3.70
N LEU A 132 -10.90 -20.56 -2.63
CA LEU A 132 -12.35 -20.82 -2.66
C LEU A 132 -13.17 -19.54 -2.82
N TYR A 133 -12.75 -18.45 -2.16
CA TYR A 133 -13.37 -17.13 -2.33
C TYR A 133 -13.23 -16.62 -3.77
N GLY A 134 -12.03 -16.65 -4.35
CA GLY A 134 -11.79 -16.19 -5.72
C GLY A 134 -12.63 -16.96 -6.74
N LYS A 135 -12.74 -18.29 -6.57
CA LYS A 135 -13.63 -19.12 -7.38
C LYS A 135 -15.10 -18.70 -7.25
N GLN A 136 -15.59 -18.52 -6.01
CA GLN A 136 -16.96 -18.10 -5.74
C GLN A 136 -17.27 -16.74 -6.38
N GLU A 137 -16.37 -15.77 -6.26
CA GLU A 137 -16.55 -14.44 -6.86
C GLU A 137 -16.51 -14.48 -8.39
N SER A 138 -15.68 -15.35 -8.98
CA SER A 138 -15.70 -15.59 -10.42
C SER A 138 -17.04 -16.16 -10.89
N GLU A 139 -17.62 -17.12 -10.16
CA GLU A 139 -18.93 -17.70 -10.47
C GLU A 139 -20.06 -16.66 -10.31
N ASN A 140 -20.04 -15.88 -9.23
CA ASN A 140 -20.97 -14.78 -8.97
C ASN A 140 -20.92 -13.73 -10.09
N PHE A 141 -19.72 -13.34 -10.50
CA PHE A 141 -19.48 -12.40 -11.58
C PHE A 141 -20.03 -12.93 -12.91
N PHE A 142 -19.69 -14.16 -13.30
CA PHE A 142 -20.21 -14.76 -14.52
C PHE A 142 -21.75 -14.84 -14.50
N ASN A 143 -22.35 -15.21 -13.37
CA ASN A 143 -23.79 -15.28 -13.22
C ASN A 143 -24.47 -13.92 -13.43
N LYS A 144 -23.84 -12.82 -13.00
CA LYS A 144 -24.37 -11.46 -13.13
C LYS A 144 -24.10 -10.83 -14.51
N TYR A 145 -22.88 -10.96 -15.02
CA TYR A 145 -22.40 -10.21 -16.20
C TYR A 145 -22.28 -11.04 -17.48
N LYS A 146 -22.33 -12.37 -17.38
CA LYS A 146 -22.32 -13.32 -18.52
C LYS A 146 -21.04 -13.32 -19.37
N TYR A 147 -19.91 -12.95 -18.77
CA TYR A 147 -18.56 -13.13 -19.34
C TYR A 147 -17.54 -13.46 -18.25
N ASN A 148 -16.38 -13.98 -18.65
CA ASN A 148 -15.32 -14.44 -17.73
C ASN A 148 -14.16 -13.45 -17.68
N VAL A 149 -13.57 -13.22 -16.51
CA VAL A 149 -12.34 -12.43 -16.40
C VAL A 149 -11.12 -13.34 -16.64
N ARG A 150 -10.11 -12.87 -17.39
CA ARG A 150 -8.95 -13.67 -17.83
C ARG A 150 -7.65 -13.28 -17.09
N PRO A 151 -6.67 -14.19 -17.01
CA PRO A 151 -6.85 -15.63 -17.17
C PRO A 151 -7.59 -16.19 -15.94
N PRO A 152 -8.29 -17.33 -16.07
CA PRO A 152 -8.86 -17.99 -14.89
C PRO A 152 -7.77 -18.55 -13.96
N CYS A 153 -6.60 -18.95 -14.47
CA CYS A 153 -5.49 -19.46 -13.67
C CYS A 153 -4.19 -18.86 -14.21
N ASN A 154 -3.27 -18.47 -13.32
CA ASN A 154 -1.96 -17.95 -13.71
C ASN A 154 -1.00 -19.11 -14.04
N GLY A 155 -0.09 -18.92 -15.01
CA GLY A 155 1.02 -19.84 -15.30
C GLY A 155 0.66 -21.22 -15.91
N GLY A 156 -0.62 -21.57 -16.00
CA GLY A 156 -1.08 -22.87 -16.53
C GLY A 156 -0.70 -24.06 -15.63
N ASP A 157 -0.91 -25.29 -16.13
CA ASP A 157 -0.71 -26.52 -15.34
C ASP A 157 0.73 -26.67 -14.82
N ALA A 158 1.73 -26.14 -15.54
CA ALA A 158 3.14 -26.22 -15.18
C ALA A 158 3.49 -25.41 -13.92
N ALA A 159 2.73 -24.36 -13.61
CA ALA A 159 2.95 -23.53 -12.43
C ALA A 159 2.47 -24.18 -11.12
N HIS A 160 1.69 -25.28 -11.23
CA HIS A 160 1.04 -25.93 -10.08
C HIS A 160 0.30 -24.91 -9.20
N GLY A 161 -0.29 -23.88 -9.82
CA GLY A 161 -0.88 -22.74 -9.15
C GLY A 161 -2.30 -22.95 -8.65
N GLU A 162 -2.87 -21.85 -8.17
CA GLU A 162 -4.29 -21.71 -7.87
C GLU A 162 -4.96 -20.75 -8.86
N CYS A 163 -6.29 -20.87 -9.01
CA CYS A 163 -7.06 -20.09 -9.97
C CYS A 163 -7.78 -18.90 -9.33
N HIS A 164 -8.17 -17.93 -10.15
CA HIS A 164 -9.00 -16.77 -9.84
C HIS A 164 -8.38 -15.75 -8.87
N ALA A 165 -7.04 -15.60 -8.92
CA ALA A 165 -6.30 -14.57 -8.16
C ALA A 165 -6.75 -13.13 -8.48
N ASN A 166 -7.29 -12.91 -9.68
CA ASN A 166 -7.80 -11.63 -10.16
C ASN A 166 -9.14 -11.20 -9.54
N PHE A 167 -9.84 -12.09 -8.83
CA PHE A 167 -11.08 -11.77 -8.10
C PHE A 167 -10.86 -11.37 -6.64
N ILE A 168 -9.61 -11.38 -6.17
CA ILE A 168 -9.26 -11.05 -4.79
C ILE A 168 -8.14 -10.00 -4.76
N ARG A 169 -8.28 -9.00 -3.90
CA ARG A 169 -7.22 -7.99 -3.67
C ARG A 169 -6.19 -8.53 -2.69
N LYS A 170 -5.33 -9.42 -3.19
CA LYS A 170 -4.24 -10.12 -2.49
C LYS A 170 -3.00 -10.12 -3.38
N MET A 171 -1.81 -10.36 -2.81
CA MET A 171 -0.57 -10.62 -3.56
C MET A 171 -0.83 -11.59 -4.71
N GLN A 172 -0.72 -11.14 -5.96
CA GLN A 172 -1.15 -11.93 -7.12
C GLN A 172 -0.27 -13.16 -7.31
N ALA A 173 1.04 -13.03 -7.07
CA ALA A 173 1.99 -14.13 -7.13
C ALA A 173 1.86 -15.14 -5.98
N SER A 174 1.01 -14.90 -4.96
CA SER A 174 0.75 -15.91 -3.92
C SER A 174 -0.02 -17.13 -4.46
N TYR A 175 -0.61 -17.01 -5.66
CA TYR A 175 -1.31 -18.08 -6.37
C TYR A 175 -0.39 -18.83 -7.35
N SER A 176 0.93 -18.72 -7.15
CA SER A 176 2.02 -19.04 -8.08
C SER A 176 2.29 -17.97 -9.14
N TRP A 177 3.48 -18.08 -9.71
CA TRP A 177 3.92 -17.39 -10.90
C TRP A 177 4.90 -18.28 -11.68
N ASP A 178 5.38 -17.85 -12.84
CA ASP A 178 6.40 -18.60 -13.60
C ASP A 178 7.76 -18.75 -12.87
N TRP A 179 7.94 -18.06 -11.74
CA TRP A 179 9.12 -18.12 -10.86
C TRP A 179 8.81 -18.46 -9.40
N GLY A 180 7.54 -18.61 -9.01
CA GLY A 180 7.13 -18.68 -7.60
C GLY A 180 6.04 -19.72 -7.32
N PRO A 181 6.08 -20.44 -6.17
CA PRO A 181 5.09 -21.45 -5.82
C PRO A 181 3.79 -20.84 -5.29
N ALA A 182 2.73 -21.65 -5.22
CA ALA A 182 1.44 -21.24 -4.64
C ALA A 182 1.39 -21.47 -3.11
N PHE A 183 1.47 -20.38 -2.35
CA PHE A 183 1.19 -20.36 -0.91
C PHE A 183 0.22 -19.22 -0.57
N PRO A 184 -1.05 -19.27 -1.02
CA PRO A 184 -2.02 -18.24 -0.67
C PRO A 184 -2.42 -18.40 0.80
N THR A 185 -1.64 -17.75 1.67
CA THR A 185 -1.79 -17.80 3.13
C THR A 185 -3.01 -17.03 3.62
N GLN A 186 -3.33 -17.23 4.91
CA GLN A 186 -4.34 -16.51 5.68
C GLN A 186 -3.69 -15.96 6.96
N GLY A 187 -3.97 -14.73 7.35
CA GLY A 187 -3.40 -14.19 8.58
C GLY A 187 -3.60 -12.69 8.80
N ILE A 188 -3.15 -12.25 9.97
CA ILE A 188 -3.09 -10.83 10.34
C ILE A 188 -1.66 -10.38 10.05
N TRP A 189 -1.41 -9.98 8.80
CA TRP A 189 -0.04 -9.79 8.29
C TRP A 189 0.61 -8.45 8.69
N GLN A 190 -0.16 -7.55 9.31
CA GLN A 190 0.30 -6.24 9.81
C GLN A 190 -0.24 -5.98 11.23
N PRO A 191 0.29 -4.99 11.97
CA PRO A 191 -0.10 -4.73 13.36
C PRO A 191 -1.60 -4.48 13.57
N ILE A 192 -2.09 -4.93 14.73
CA ILE A 192 -3.48 -4.79 15.17
C ILE A 192 -3.52 -4.24 16.60
N GLY A 193 -4.47 -3.34 16.88
CA GLY A 193 -4.63 -2.80 18.23
C GLY A 193 -5.87 -1.96 18.45
N ILE A 194 -6.15 -1.63 19.71
CA ILE A 194 -7.17 -0.67 20.08
C ILE A 194 -6.53 0.69 20.25
N GLU A 195 -7.04 1.70 19.57
CA GLU A 195 -6.66 3.10 19.75
C GLU A 195 -7.82 3.87 20.38
N ALA A 196 -7.50 4.75 21.33
CA ALA A 196 -8.50 5.58 22.00
C ALA A 196 -8.00 7.01 22.23
N PHE A 197 -8.88 7.99 22.02
CA PHE A 197 -8.55 9.42 22.12
C PHE A 197 -9.79 10.30 22.28
N ASP A 198 -9.61 11.53 22.77
CA ASP A 198 -10.69 12.49 23.05
C ASP A 198 -10.81 13.64 22.04
N GLY A 199 -9.69 14.04 21.46
CA GLY A 199 -9.53 15.14 20.53
C GLY A 199 -9.49 14.65 19.09
N ILE A 200 -8.38 14.93 18.41
CA ILE A 200 -8.21 14.64 16.99
C ILE A 200 -6.88 13.94 16.70
N LEU A 201 -6.94 12.94 15.84
CA LEU A 201 -5.82 12.14 15.39
C LEU A 201 -5.40 12.55 13.98
N ILE A 202 -4.11 12.77 13.74
CA ILE A 202 -3.54 12.91 12.40
C ILE A 202 -3.26 11.49 11.89
N ARG A 203 -4.18 10.94 11.09
CA ARG A 203 -4.08 9.57 10.58
C ARG A 203 -2.96 9.41 9.57
N ASP A 204 -2.94 10.25 8.55
CA ASP A 204 -1.94 10.24 7.48
C ASP A 204 -1.57 11.69 7.11
N ILE A 205 -0.39 11.85 6.50
CA ILE A 205 0.02 13.10 5.85
C ILE A 205 0.58 12.82 4.46
N THR A 206 0.24 13.64 3.47
CA THR A 206 0.94 13.69 2.18
C THR A 206 1.74 14.98 2.06
N ILE A 207 2.87 14.91 1.37
CA ILE A 207 3.87 15.98 1.33
C ILE A 207 4.29 16.23 -0.11
N GLU A 208 4.21 17.48 -0.53
CA GLU A 208 4.69 17.95 -1.81
C GLU A 208 5.80 19.00 -1.60
N THR A 209 6.92 18.83 -2.30
CA THR A 209 8.01 19.81 -2.33
C THR A 209 8.10 20.44 -3.71
N ILE A 210 7.83 21.73 -3.81
CA ILE A 210 7.76 22.44 -5.09
C ILE A 210 8.83 23.54 -5.08
N PRO A 211 9.80 23.56 -6.00
CA PRO A 211 10.80 24.63 -6.05
C PRO A 211 10.15 25.94 -6.55
N ASP A 212 10.61 27.08 -6.04
CA ASP A 212 10.18 28.38 -6.55
C ASP A 212 10.67 28.55 -8.01
N PRO A 213 9.78 28.88 -8.97
CA PRO A 213 10.15 29.02 -10.38
C PRO A 213 11.13 30.17 -10.66
N LYS A 214 11.21 31.16 -9.79
CA LYS A 214 12.11 32.32 -9.88
C LYS A 214 13.41 32.11 -9.10
N ASN A 215 13.41 31.21 -8.10
CA ASN A 215 14.58 30.93 -7.29
C ASN A 215 14.64 29.44 -6.86
N ALA A 216 15.41 28.64 -7.59
CA ALA A 216 15.55 27.20 -7.33
C ALA A 216 16.15 26.84 -5.95
N SER A 217 16.63 27.81 -5.17
CA SER A 217 17.08 27.61 -3.78
C SER A 217 15.95 27.70 -2.77
N GLN A 218 14.78 28.21 -3.17
CA GLN A 218 13.59 28.34 -2.33
C GLN A 218 12.55 27.28 -2.70
N TRP A 219 11.80 26.85 -1.70
CA TRP A 219 10.85 25.74 -1.84
C TRP A 219 9.54 26.06 -1.15
N THR A 220 8.44 25.63 -1.74
CA THR A 220 7.15 25.50 -1.09
C THR A 220 6.98 24.07 -0.61
N LEU A 221 6.65 23.91 0.67
CA LEU A 221 6.25 22.66 1.28
C LEU A 221 4.73 22.68 1.46
N THR A 222 4.03 21.80 0.75
CA THR A 222 2.58 21.60 0.92
C THR A 222 2.35 20.31 1.69
N VAL A 223 1.63 20.41 2.80
CA VAL A 223 1.26 19.28 3.67
C VAL A 223 -0.24 19.16 3.69
N ASN A 224 -0.76 17.99 3.31
CA ASN A 224 -2.14 17.63 3.57
C ASN A 224 -2.17 16.72 4.80
N ALA A 225 -2.82 17.16 5.87
CA ALA A 225 -3.06 16.33 7.05
C ALA A 225 -4.49 15.77 7.03
N PHE A 226 -4.59 14.44 7.10
CA PHE A 226 -5.86 13.72 7.15
C PHE A 226 -6.16 13.37 8.60
N LEU A 227 -7.26 13.92 9.10
CA LEU A 227 -7.60 13.97 10.50
C LEU A 227 -8.82 13.10 10.81
N GLU A 228 -8.83 12.45 11.96
CA GLU A 228 -9.92 11.62 12.45
C GLU A 228 -10.30 12.01 13.89
N SER A 229 -11.60 12.10 14.17
CA SER A 229 -12.18 12.34 15.49
C SER A 229 -13.49 11.58 15.68
N ALA A 230 -14.15 11.80 16.81
CA ALA A 230 -15.57 11.50 16.90
C ALA A 230 -16.35 12.25 15.78
N PRO A 231 -17.50 11.74 15.33
CA PRO A 231 -18.29 12.37 14.26
C PRO A 231 -18.76 13.80 14.59
N LYS A 232 -18.85 14.65 13.55
CA LYS A 232 -19.46 15.99 13.58
C LYS A 232 -18.95 16.88 14.72
N GLN A 233 -17.64 16.94 14.90
CA GLN A 233 -17.01 17.79 15.90
C GLN A 233 -16.50 19.09 15.27
N GLN A 234 -16.61 20.17 16.03
CA GLN A 234 -15.87 21.41 15.80
C GLN A 234 -14.92 21.62 16.98
N MET A 235 -13.63 21.80 16.69
CA MET A 235 -12.58 21.88 17.71
C MET A 235 -11.56 22.95 17.31
N ASP A 236 -11.00 23.62 18.31
CA ASP A 236 -9.82 24.46 18.12
C ASP A 236 -8.57 23.68 18.51
N GLY A 237 -7.54 23.76 17.67
CA GLY A 237 -6.24 23.14 17.90
C GLY A 237 -5.07 24.09 17.67
N ILE A 238 -3.91 23.69 18.16
CA ILE A 238 -2.64 24.40 18.00
C ILE A 238 -1.72 23.56 17.11
N LEU A 239 -1.41 24.08 15.92
CA LEU A 239 -0.56 23.46 14.91
C LEU A 239 0.90 23.88 15.11
N ASP A 240 1.78 22.89 15.17
CA ASP A 240 3.23 23.05 15.16
C ASP A 240 3.84 22.20 14.04
N ILE A 241 4.74 22.79 13.25
CA ILE A 241 5.46 22.07 12.19
C ILE A 241 6.95 22.39 12.28
N LYS A 242 7.77 21.34 12.27
CA LYS A 242 9.23 21.43 12.29
C LYS A 242 9.86 20.63 11.17
N LEU A 243 10.94 21.15 10.60
CA LEU A 243 11.79 20.50 9.61
C LEU A 243 13.21 20.40 10.17
N ASP A 244 13.63 19.18 10.50
CA ASP A 244 14.75 18.92 11.40
C ASP A 244 14.56 19.73 12.70
N ASN A 245 15.50 20.63 13.03
CA ASN A 245 15.42 21.52 14.19
C ASN A 245 14.80 22.89 13.88
N ASN A 246 14.44 23.16 12.63
CA ASN A 246 13.89 24.45 12.21
C ASN A 246 12.37 24.48 12.43
N VAL A 247 11.88 25.53 13.07
CA VAL A 247 10.44 25.72 13.27
C VAL A 247 9.86 26.38 12.02
N LEU A 248 8.96 25.66 11.35
CA LEU A 248 8.26 26.16 10.16
C LEU A 248 6.93 26.84 10.54
N ILE A 249 6.20 26.25 11.49
CA ILE A 249 4.99 26.83 12.09
C ILE A 249 5.12 26.69 13.61
N ASN A 250 4.89 27.79 14.32
CA ASN A 250 4.98 27.86 15.78
C ASN A 250 3.62 28.18 16.38
N LYS A 251 2.99 27.20 17.01
CA LYS A 251 1.74 27.31 17.78
C LYS A 251 0.63 28.09 17.07
N GLN A 252 0.38 27.78 15.81
CA GLN A 252 -0.66 28.44 15.04
C GLN A 252 -2.04 27.87 15.41
N LYS A 253 -3.00 28.73 15.74
CA LYS A 253 -4.38 28.29 15.98
C LYS A 253 -5.05 27.81 14.68
N GLN A 254 -5.76 26.70 14.78
CA GLN A 254 -6.55 26.12 13.69
C GLN A 254 -7.95 25.77 14.22
N THR A 255 -8.99 26.12 13.47
CA THR A 255 -10.34 25.60 13.71
C THR A 255 -10.57 24.42 12.78
N ILE A 256 -11.00 23.30 13.34
CA ILE A 256 -11.14 22.03 12.63
C ILE A 256 -12.59 21.59 12.70
N GLU A 257 -13.18 21.32 11.54
CA GLU A 257 -14.53 20.81 11.38
C GLU A 257 -14.46 19.42 10.74
N THR A 258 -15.02 18.42 11.41
CA THR A 258 -15.09 17.06 10.89
C THR A 258 -16.45 16.72 10.30
N ASP A 259 -16.43 15.86 9.29
CA ASP A 259 -17.63 15.41 8.58
C ASP A 259 -18.50 14.45 9.43
N GLY A 260 -19.54 13.90 8.80
CA GLY A 260 -20.45 12.93 9.42
C GLY A 260 -19.81 11.62 9.85
N GLN A 261 -18.59 11.32 9.39
CA GLN A 261 -17.79 10.16 9.76
C GLN A 261 -16.61 10.53 10.68
N GLY A 262 -16.50 11.79 11.10
CA GLY A 262 -15.42 12.27 11.95
C GLY A 262 -14.11 12.51 11.19
N LYS A 263 -14.14 12.69 9.87
CA LYS A 263 -12.96 12.93 9.04
C LYS A 263 -12.81 14.42 8.69
N ALA A 264 -11.57 14.90 8.60
CA ALA A 264 -11.24 16.22 8.05
C ALA A 264 -9.94 16.19 7.25
N LYS A 265 -9.76 17.16 6.36
CA LYS A 265 -8.51 17.39 5.62
C LYS A 265 -8.05 18.82 5.87
N MET A 266 -6.82 18.99 6.35
CA MET A 266 -6.18 20.29 6.54
C MET A 266 -5.07 20.46 5.51
N LEU A 267 -5.17 21.51 4.68
CA LEU A 267 -4.14 21.89 3.71
C LEU A 267 -3.26 22.99 4.32
N ILE A 268 -1.96 22.74 4.40
CA ILE A 268 -0.97 23.66 4.94
C ILE A 268 0.07 23.94 3.86
N VAL A 269 0.34 25.22 3.59
CA VAL A 269 1.32 25.67 2.59
C VAL A 269 2.36 26.53 3.29
N ILE A 270 3.63 26.11 3.22
CA ILE A 270 4.76 26.79 3.86
C ILE A 270 5.76 27.22 2.79
N PHE A 271 6.13 28.50 2.80
CA PHE A 271 7.23 29.03 1.98
C PHE A 271 8.54 28.96 2.76
N ILE A 272 9.49 28.20 2.25
CA ILE A 272 10.81 28.02 2.86
C ILE A 272 11.79 28.97 2.15
N THR A 273 12.07 30.10 2.79
CA THR A 273 12.99 31.13 2.28
C THR A 273 14.33 31.18 3.02
N ASP A 274 14.32 30.83 4.30
CA ASP A 274 15.45 31.09 5.22
C ASP A 274 16.25 29.82 5.57
N ILE A 275 15.91 28.68 4.96
CA ILE A 275 16.60 27.41 5.13
C ILE A 275 17.26 27.06 3.80
N GLN A 276 18.57 26.85 3.82
CA GLN A 276 19.28 26.34 2.65
C GLN A 276 18.92 24.87 2.43
N ILE A 277 18.10 24.60 1.42
CA ILE A 277 17.68 23.25 1.05
C ILE A 277 18.77 22.57 0.22
N ILE A 278 19.18 21.38 0.65
CA ILE A 278 20.02 20.46 -0.10
C ILE A 278 19.07 19.45 -0.76
N THR A 279 19.10 19.39 -2.08
CA THR A 279 18.21 18.51 -2.84
C THR A 279 18.66 17.05 -2.80
N TRP A 280 17.69 16.15 -2.83
CA TRP A 280 17.90 14.71 -2.89
C TRP A 280 18.21 14.27 -4.33
N TYR A 281 19.19 13.38 -4.51
CA TYR A 281 19.54 12.78 -5.81
C TYR A 281 19.66 11.25 -5.75
N PRO A 282 19.31 10.54 -6.85
CA PRO A 282 19.56 9.11 -6.98
C PRO A 282 21.05 8.77 -6.97
N ASN A 283 21.34 7.50 -6.68
CA ASN A 283 22.67 6.91 -6.64
C ASN A 283 23.43 7.16 -7.97
N GLY A 284 24.60 7.79 -7.88
CA GLY A 284 25.49 8.01 -9.03
C GLY A 284 25.04 9.08 -10.03
N VAL A 285 24.03 9.91 -9.71
CA VAL A 285 23.58 11.01 -10.61
C VAL A 285 24.25 12.36 -10.30
N SER A 286 24.62 12.61 -9.05
CA SER A 286 25.31 13.82 -8.59
C SER A 286 26.33 13.43 -7.51
N ASP A 287 27.02 14.38 -6.88
CA ASP A 287 27.98 14.15 -5.76
C ASP A 287 27.35 13.54 -4.47
N ASN A 288 26.27 12.78 -4.61
CA ASN A 288 25.62 11.91 -3.62
C ASN A 288 24.95 12.61 -2.44
N THR A 289 24.15 13.64 -2.69
CA THR A 289 23.26 14.19 -1.67
C THR A 289 21.96 13.40 -1.60
N GLN A 290 21.92 12.24 -0.93
CA GLN A 290 20.67 11.61 -0.47
C GLN A 290 20.15 12.30 0.81
N LYS A 291 20.15 13.65 0.85
CA LYS A 291 19.77 14.39 2.05
C LYS A 291 18.28 14.19 2.32
N LEU A 292 17.99 13.69 3.51
CA LEU A 292 16.66 13.58 4.07
C LEU A 292 16.51 14.56 5.24
N TYR A 293 15.30 15.08 5.38
CA TYR A 293 14.88 15.97 6.46
C TYR A 293 13.75 15.30 7.23
N GLN A 294 13.76 15.42 8.55
CA GLN A 294 12.68 14.95 9.41
C GLN A 294 11.60 16.03 9.48
N LEU A 295 10.46 15.80 8.86
CA LEU A 295 9.27 16.64 9.00
C LEU A 295 8.43 16.11 10.16
N ASN A 296 8.13 16.98 11.13
CA ASN A 296 7.28 16.70 12.26
C ASN A 296 6.05 17.62 12.19
N VAL A 297 4.85 17.04 12.15
CA VAL A 297 3.56 17.75 12.07
C VAL A 297 2.76 17.38 13.31
N GLN A 298 2.42 18.38 14.12
CA GLN A 298 1.73 18.21 15.40
C GLN A 298 0.49 19.08 15.49
N ILE A 299 -0.60 18.51 16.00
CA ILE A 299 -1.80 19.25 16.37
C ILE A 299 -2.13 18.94 17.83
N ASP A 300 -2.17 19.97 18.67
CA ASP A 300 -2.64 19.88 20.06
C ASP A 300 -4.11 20.30 20.11
N VAL A 301 -4.99 19.40 20.54
CA VAL A 301 -6.38 19.70 20.88
C VAL A 301 -6.61 19.31 22.33
N ASN A 302 -6.95 20.29 23.18
CA ASN A 302 -7.24 20.08 24.60
C ASN A 302 -6.12 19.38 25.39
N LYS A 303 -4.84 19.69 25.11
CA LYS A 303 -3.64 19.08 25.70
C LYS A 303 -3.36 17.65 25.25
N GLU A 304 -4.11 17.17 24.29
CA GLU A 304 -3.84 15.91 23.61
C GLU A 304 -3.09 16.29 22.31
N VAL A 305 -1.84 15.82 22.13
CA VAL A 305 -0.97 16.19 20.99
C VAL A 305 -0.83 15.06 19.96
N SER A 306 -1.51 15.16 18.82
CA SER A 306 -1.36 14.20 17.72
C SER A 306 -0.16 14.54 16.85
N THR A 307 0.70 13.56 16.57
CA THR A 307 1.96 13.74 15.85
C THR A 307 2.12 12.75 14.69
N GLN A 308 2.46 13.28 13.52
CA GLN A 308 3.02 12.52 12.40
C GLN A 308 4.47 12.96 12.14
N THR A 309 5.33 12.00 11.82
CA THR A 309 6.75 12.27 11.52
C THR A 309 7.17 11.47 10.30
N LYS A 310 7.73 12.16 9.31
CA LYS A 310 8.15 11.58 8.03
C LYS A 310 9.55 12.07 7.67
N LYS A 311 10.39 11.18 7.12
CA LYS A 311 11.63 11.59 6.44
C LYS A 311 11.26 12.00 5.02
N ILE A 312 11.68 13.18 4.58
CA ILE A 312 11.38 13.72 3.24
C ILE A 312 12.67 14.15 2.54
N GLY A 313 12.68 14.06 1.22
CA GLY A 313 13.75 14.61 0.37
C GLY A 313 13.18 15.66 -0.57
N PHE A 314 13.82 16.83 -0.66
CA PHE A 314 13.44 17.87 -1.61
C PHE A 314 13.99 17.53 -2.99
N ARG A 315 13.12 17.24 -3.94
CA ARG A 315 13.52 17.01 -5.34
C ARG A 315 12.36 17.15 -6.31
N THR A 316 12.65 17.49 -7.55
CA THR A 316 11.70 17.34 -8.66
C THR A 316 11.96 16.05 -9.42
N ILE A 317 10.92 15.44 -9.96
CA ILE A 317 11.01 14.31 -10.89
C ILE A 317 10.08 14.57 -12.06
N LYS A 318 10.54 14.32 -13.28
CA LYS A 318 9.74 14.44 -14.50
C LYS A 318 10.00 13.24 -15.40
N LEU A 319 8.95 12.75 -16.05
CA LEU A 319 9.05 11.84 -17.19
C LEU A 319 8.98 12.68 -18.47
N ILE A 320 10.05 12.66 -19.27
CA ILE A 320 10.19 13.48 -20.46
C ILE A 320 9.79 12.69 -21.71
N GLN A 321 8.82 13.23 -22.44
CA GLN A 321 8.22 12.63 -23.63
C GLN A 321 8.12 13.62 -24.79
N ASN A 322 9.27 14.11 -25.23
CA ASN A 322 9.38 15.05 -26.33
C ASN A 322 9.39 14.32 -27.68
N PRO A 323 8.83 14.90 -28.76
CA PRO A 323 8.92 14.31 -30.10
C PRO A 323 10.35 14.07 -30.56
N VAL A 324 10.60 12.91 -31.15
CA VAL A 324 11.85 12.56 -31.84
C VAL A 324 11.62 12.39 -33.34
N LYS A 325 12.69 12.51 -34.15
CA LYS A 325 12.63 12.34 -35.61
C LYS A 325 13.17 10.95 -35.99
N PRO A 326 12.61 10.26 -37.01
CA PRO A 326 11.50 10.70 -37.87
C PRO A 326 10.11 10.66 -37.21
N GLU A 327 9.90 9.78 -36.23
CA GLU A 327 8.67 9.64 -35.45
C GLU A 327 8.96 9.08 -34.06
N GLY A 328 8.03 9.24 -33.11
CA GLY A 328 8.13 8.74 -31.74
C GLY A 328 8.24 9.83 -30.66
N LEU A 329 8.29 9.41 -29.40
CA LEU A 329 8.51 10.25 -28.24
C LEU A 329 9.72 9.73 -27.44
N THR A 330 10.47 10.63 -26.80
CA THR A 330 11.43 10.19 -25.78
C THR A 330 10.71 9.51 -24.61
N PHE A 331 11.42 8.71 -23.83
CA PHE A 331 10.91 8.22 -22.54
C PHE A 331 12.07 8.12 -21.54
N TYR A 332 12.35 9.20 -20.82
CA TYR A 332 13.43 9.23 -19.83
C TYR A 332 13.08 10.12 -18.63
N PHE A 333 13.81 9.96 -17.53
CA PHE A 333 13.60 10.73 -16.31
C PHE A 333 14.58 11.89 -16.15
N GLU A 334 14.07 13.01 -15.65
CA GLU A 334 14.87 14.12 -15.12
C GLU A 334 14.62 14.29 -13.62
N VAL A 335 15.70 14.31 -12.83
CA VAL A 335 15.66 14.63 -11.40
C VAL A 335 16.36 15.96 -11.18
N ASN A 336 15.68 16.93 -10.55
CA ASN A 336 16.22 18.29 -10.37
C ASN A 336 16.75 18.90 -11.68
N SER A 337 16.01 18.70 -12.78
CA SER A 337 16.37 19.11 -14.14
C SER A 337 17.64 18.46 -14.72
N LYS A 338 18.13 17.36 -14.11
CA LYS A 338 19.22 16.55 -14.66
C LYS A 338 18.68 15.25 -15.23
N PRO A 339 18.86 14.97 -16.53
CA PRO A 339 18.53 13.66 -17.09
C PRO A 339 19.41 12.58 -16.48
N PHE A 340 18.85 11.39 -16.25
CA PHE A 340 19.63 10.23 -15.87
C PHE A 340 19.11 8.96 -16.56
N TYR A 341 20.03 8.04 -16.85
CA TYR A 341 19.67 6.73 -17.35
C TYR A 341 19.26 5.83 -16.17
N ALA A 342 18.05 5.25 -16.25
CA ALA A 342 17.57 4.29 -15.28
C ALA A 342 18.36 2.97 -15.41
N LYS A 343 19.02 2.55 -14.33
CA LYS A 343 19.83 1.33 -14.27
C LYS A 343 19.36 0.51 -13.07
N GLY A 344 18.90 -0.70 -13.32
CA GLY A 344 18.58 -1.65 -12.26
C GLY A 344 17.71 -2.79 -12.75
N SER A 345 16.76 -3.21 -11.92
CA SER A 345 15.99 -4.44 -12.11
C SER A 345 14.57 -4.34 -11.55
N ASN A 346 13.77 -5.38 -11.78
CA ASN A 346 12.46 -5.55 -11.14
C ASN A 346 12.64 -6.18 -9.75
N TRP A 347 11.85 -5.73 -8.79
CA TRP A 347 11.73 -6.24 -7.43
C TRP A 347 10.42 -7.01 -7.29
N ILE A 348 10.53 -8.24 -6.82
CA ILE A 348 9.42 -9.13 -6.47
C ILE A 348 9.46 -9.42 -4.97
N PRO A 349 8.36 -9.91 -4.36
CA PRO A 349 8.38 -10.32 -2.96
C PRO A 349 9.53 -11.29 -2.68
N THR A 350 10.32 -10.98 -1.66
CA THR A 350 11.58 -11.69 -1.39
C THR A 350 11.40 -12.98 -0.58
N ASN A 351 10.15 -13.30 -0.22
CA ASN A 351 9.74 -14.53 0.43
C ASN A 351 8.28 -14.85 0.06
N VAL A 352 7.90 -16.13 0.13
CA VAL A 352 6.50 -16.58 -0.02
C VAL A 352 5.64 -16.20 1.20
N LEU A 353 6.26 -16.02 2.37
CA LEU A 353 5.65 -15.50 3.59
C LEU A 353 6.30 -14.16 3.96
N MET A 354 5.51 -13.08 3.92
CA MET A 354 6.02 -11.72 4.13
C MET A 354 6.61 -11.50 5.52
N GLU A 355 6.08 -12.19 6.54
CA GLU A 355 6.55 -12.10 7.93
C GLU A 355 7.94 -12.69 8.17
N ASP A 356 8.47 -13.49 7.22
CA ASP A 356 9.82 -14.07 7.30
C ASP A 356 10.90 -13.12 6.76
N ILE A 357 10.52 -11.97 6.19
CA ILE A 357 11.46 -11.00 5.64
C ILE A 357 12.05 -10.15 6.78
N THR A 358 13.35 -10.30 7.01
CA THR A 358 14.04 -9.57 8.09
C THR A 358 14.56 -8.20 7.61
N PRO A 359 14.64 -7.21 8.52
CA PRO A 359 15.27 -5.92 8.22
C PRO A 359 16.71 -6.03 7.69
N GLU A 360 17.48 -6.99 8.18
CA GLU A 360 18.86 -7.26 7.76
C GLU A 360 18.92 -7.76 6.32
N TYR A 361 17.97 -8.61 5.93
CA TYR A 361 17.87 -9.13 4.58
C TYR A 361 17.48 -8.03 3.58
N LEU A 362 16.51 -7.18 3.92
CA LEU A 362 16.17 -6.00 3.10
C LEU A 362 17.35 -5.05 2.93
N ARG A 363 18.08 -4.74 4.03
CA ARG A 363 19.32 -3.94 3.98
C ARG A 363 20.37 -4.57 3.07
N HIS A 364 20.53 -5.89 3.15
CA HIS A 364 21.47 -6.62 2.32
C HIS A 364 21.12 -6.51 0.82
N LEU A 365 19.86 -6.71 0.45
CA LEU A 365 19.41 -6.67 -0.95
C LEU A 365 19.49 -5.27 -1.55
N LEU A 366 18.89 -4.27 -0.91
CA LEU A 366 18.92 -2.88 -1.40
C LEU A 366 20.34 -2.30 -1.37
N GLY A 367 21.15 -2.66 -0.36
CA GLY A 367 22.56 -2.29 -0.30
C GLY A 367 23.37 -2.92 -1.43
N SER A 368 23.02 -4.14 -1.85
CA SER A 368 23.65 -4.81 -2.99
C SER A 368 23.30 -4.11 -4.31
N ALA A 369 22.06 -3.68 -4.51
CA ALA A 369 21.67 -2.88 -5.67
C ALA A 369 22.45 -1.56 -5.75
N LYS A 370 22.59 -0.84 -4.62
CA LYS A 370 23.42 0.37 -4.55
C LYS A 370 24.85 0.11 -4.97
N ARG A 371 25.49 -0.94 -4.43
CA ARG A 371 26.89 -1.32 -4.76
C ARG A 371 27.04 -1.81 -6.20
N ALA A 372 25.98 -2.35 -6.80
CA ALA A 372 25.92 -2.71 -8.21
C ALA A 372 25.70 -1.50 -9.14
N ASN A 373 25.78 -0.27 -8.61
CA ASN A 373 25.57 0.99 -9.35
C ASN A 373 24.17 1.12 -9.95
N MET A 374 23.18 0.43 -9.40
CA MET A 374 21.78 0.63 -9.73
C MET A 374 21.29 1.95 -9.12
N ASN A 375 20.38 2.62 -9.82
CA ASN A 375 19.76 3.86 -9.39
C ASN A 375 18.23 3.82 -9.49
N MET A 376 17.64 2.73 -10.01
CA MET A 376 16.20 2.53 -10.06
C MET A 376 15.85 1.05 -9.91
N MET A 377 14.79 0.75 -9.16
CA MET A 377 14.15 -0.56 -9.10
C MET A 377 12.65 -0.43 -9.35
N ARG A 378 12.06 -1.45 -9.97
CA ARG A 378 10.60 -1.52 -10.20
C ARG A 378 9.94 -2.47 -9.22
N VAL A 379 9.13 -1.97 -8.30
CA VAL A 379 8.28 -2.82 -7.46
C VAL A 379 7.13 -3.31 -8.33
N TRP A 380 7.23 -4.57 -8.73
CA TRP A 380 6.36 -5.18 -9.75
C TRP A 380 4.95 -5.49 -9.22
N GLY A 381 3.94 -5.23 -10.06
CA GLY A 381 2.53 -5.21 -9.68
C GLY A 381 1.87 -6.54 -9.29
N GLY A 382 2.50 -7.70 -9.44
CA GLY A 382 1.92 -8.93 -8.90
C GLY A 382 2.44 -9.29 -7.51
N GLY A 383 3.31 -8.46 -6.94
CA GLY A 383 3.83 -8.60 -5.58
C GLY A 383 2.91 -7.94 -4.55
N VAL A 384 3.54 -7.15 -3.68
CA VAL A 384 2.87 -6.34 -2.65
C VAL A 384 3.39 -4.91 -2.70
N TYR A 385 2.62 -3.97 -2.14
CA TYR A 385 3.22 -2.70 -1.71
C TYR A 385 4.18 -3.02 -0.56
N GLU A 386 5.45 -2.66 -0.72
CA GLU A 386 6.51 -3.11 0.16
C GLU A 386 6.41 -2.51 1.58
N SER A 387 7.22 -3.04 2.49
CA SER A 387 7.32 -2.54 3.87
C SER A 387 7.79 -1.08 3.91
N ASP A 388 7.44 -0.34 4.97
CA ASP A 388 7.94 1.04 5.15
C ASP A 388 9.47 1.10 5.13
N LEU A 389 10.13 0.09 5.72
CA LEU A 389 11.59 -0.02 5.74
C LEU A 389 12.19 -0.14 4.32
N PHE A 390 11.53 -0.81 3.38
CA PHE A 390 12.00 -0.90 2.00
C PHE A 390 12.12 0.49 1.37
N TYR A 391 11.08 1.32 1.49
CA TYR A 391 11.06 2.66 0.92
C TYR A 391 12.02 3.60 1.66
N GLU A 392 12.14 3.49 2.99
CA GLU A 392 13.15 4.22 3.77
C GLU A 392 14.58 3.89 3.30
N LEU A 393 14.88 2.62 3.07
CA LEU A 393 16.19 2.20 2.56
C LEU A 393 16.40 2.66 1.11
N ALA A 394 15.36 2.64 0.28
CA ALA A 394 15.43 3.18 -1.08
C ALA A 394 15.76 4.68 -1.08
N ASP A 395 15.15 5.45 -0.19
CA ASP A 395 15.44 6.86 0.02
C ASP A 395 16.89 7.09 0.48
N GLU A 396 17.35 6.34 1.47
CA GLU A 396 18.70 6.44 2.05
C GLU A 396 19.79 5.99 1.07
N TYR A 397 19.50 4.99 0.24
CA TYR A 397 20.46 4.43 -0.72
C TYR A 397 20.43 5.14 -2.08
N GLY A 398 19.46 6.02 -2.32
CA GLY A 398 19.34 6.72 -3.59
C GLY A 398 18.78 5.83 -4.70
N ILE A 399 17.98 4.82 -4.38
CA ILE A 399 17.36 3.94 -5.36
C ILE A 399 15.97 4.51 -5.68
N MET A 400 15.77 4.95 -6.91
CA MET A 400 14.46 5.37 -7.39
C MET A 400 13.52 4.16 -7.50
N ILE A 401 12.24 4.36 -7.23
CA ILE A 401 11.23 3.31 -7.28
C ILE A 401 10.22 3.62 -8.40
N TRP A 402 10.13 2.72 -9.37
CA TRP A 402 8.97 2.59 -10.23
C TRP A 402 7.94 1.75 -9.47
N GLN A 403 6.85 2.37 -9.01
CA GLN A 403 5.86 1.72 -8.17
C GLN A 403 4.65 1.33 -9.02
N ASP A 404 4.49 0.04 -9.30
CA ASP A 404 3.22 -0.47 -9.83
C ASP A 404 2.15 -0.46 -8.72
N PHE A 405 0.88 -0.30 -9.09
CA PHE A 405 -0.23 -0.79 -8.28
C PHE A 405 -0.34 -2.31 -8.43
N MET A 406 -0.93 -2.99 -7.44
CA MET A 406 -0.84 -4.46 -7.32
C MET A 406 -1.79 -5.22 -8.27
N PHE A 407 -1.60 -5.01 -9.58
CA PHE A 407 -2.29 -5.66 -10.69
C PHE A 407 -1.26 -6.13 -11.72
N ALA A 408 -1.32 -7.39 -12.17
CA ALA A 408 -0.35 -7.92 -13.11
C ALA A 408 -0.88 -9.08 -13.96
N CYS A 409 -0.60 -9.04 -15.27
CA CYS A 409 -0.82 -10.09 -16.27
C CYS A 409 -2.22 -10.71 -16.25
N ALA A 410 -3.22 -9.93 -15.86
CA ALA A 410 -4.60 -10.36 -15.72
C ALA A 410 -5.55 -9.20 -16.00
N LEU A 411 -6.71 -9.53 -16.55
CA LEU A 411 -7.88 -8.68 -16.46
C LEU A 411 -8.43 -8.78 -15.04
N TYR A 412 -9.11 -7.72 -14.63
CA TYR A 412 -9.74 -7.62 -13.32
C TYR A 412 -11.19 -7.18 -13.49
N PRO A 413 -12.10 -7.58 -12.57
CA PRO A 413 -13.46 -7.08 -12.58
C PRO A 413 -13.49 -5.55 -12.42
N ALA A 414 -14.46 -4.90 -13.07
CA ALA A 414 -14.68 -3.45 -12.93
C ALA A 414 -16.10 -3.12 -12.41
N HIS A 415 -16.72 -4.05 -11.69
CA HIS A 415 -17.98 -3.76 -11.01
C HIS A 415 -17.74 -2.88 -9.77
N LYS A 416 -18.78 -2.15 -9.35
CA LYS A 416 -18.68 -1.08 -8.37
C LYS A 416 -17.99 -1.51 -7.07
N GLU A 417 -18.38 -2.66 -6.51
CA GLU A 417 -17.84 -3.15 -5.24
C GLU A 417 -16.33 -3.39 -5.30
N PHE A 418 -15.84 -3.98 -6.40
CA PHE A 418 -14.40 -4.16 -6.64
C PHE A 418 -13.68 -2.81 -6.81
N LEU A 419 -14.22 -1.89 -7.61
CA LEU A 419 -13.63 -0.57 -7.82
C LEU A 419 -13.59 0.28 -6.54
N ASP A 420 -14.61 0.19 -5.68
CA ASP A 420 -14.63 0.88 -4.39
C ASP A 420 -13.52 0.35 -3.47
N SER A 421 -13.30 -0.97 -3.44
CA SER A 421 -12.21 -1.60 -2.69
C SER A 421 -10.84 -1.16 -3.22
N VAL A 422 -10.65 -1.14 -4.53
CA VAL A 422 -9.42 -0.64 -5.18
C VAL A 422 -9.20 0.85 -4.91
N ASN A 423 -10.24 1.67 -4.95
CA ASN A 423 -10.13 3.09 -4.63
C ASN A 423 -9.60 3.30 -3.21
N ASN A 424 -10.11 2.53 -2.23
CA ASN A 424 -9.61 2.59 -0.86
C ASN A 424 -8.16 2.10 -0.73
N GLU A 425 -7.77 1.08 -1.49
CA GLU A 425 -6.38 0.61 -1.60
C GLU A 425 -5.44 1.70 -2.14
N VAL A 426 -5.82 2.36 -3.23
CA VAL A 426 -5.03 3.46 -3.82
C VAL A 426 -4.86 4.58 -2.79
N ILE A 427 -5.93 5.03 -2.14
CA ILE A 427 -5.87 6.08 -1.11
C ILE A 427 -4.94 5.66 0.03
N THR A 428 -5.11 4.44 0.55
CA THR A 428 -4.32 3.92 1.67
C THR A 428 -2.84 3.89 1.32
N GLN A 429 -2.49 3.32 0.18
CA GLN A 429 -1.10 3.09 -0.20
C GLN A 429 -0.43 4.38 -0.63
N VAL A 430 -1.07 5.20 -1.46
CA VAL A 430 -0.50 6.49 -1.87
C VAL A 430 -0.24 7.36 -0.65
N ARG A 431 -1.20 7.54 0.26
CA ARG A 431 -0.97 8.32 1.49
C ARG A 431 0.13 7.76 2.38
N ARG A 432 0.31 6.43 2.40
CA ARG A 432 1.39 5.79 3.15
C ARG A 432 2.76 6.15 2.58
N ILE A 433 2.96 6.02 1.26
CA ILE A 433 4.30 5.98 0.65
C ILE A 433 4.65 7.20 -0.22
N GLN A 434 3.70 8.06 -0.59
CA GLN A 434 3.91 9.22 -1.48
C GLN A 434 5.02 10.18 -1.00
N HIS A 435 5.25 10.28 0.30
CA HIS A 435 6.26 11.18 0.85
C HIS A 435 7.71 10.75 0.56
N HIS A 436 7.94 9.50 0.16
CA HIS A 436 9.27 8.96 -0.12
C HIS A 436 9.86 9.60 -1.40
N PRO A 437 11.00 10.30 -1.34
CA PRO A 437 11.65 10.88 -2.52
C PRO A 437 12.08 9.81 -3.54
N SER A 438 12.31 8.56 -3.11
CA SER A 438 12.64 7.46 -4.00
C SER A 438 11.55 7.16 -5.05
N ILE A 439 10.25 7.27 -4.73
CA ILE A 439 9.20 6.96 -5.70
C ILE A 439 9.30 7.92 -6.89
N ALA A 440 9.56 7.40 -8.08
CA ALA A 440 9.81 8.18 -9.28
C ALA A 440 8.58 8.29 -10.17
N ILE A 441 7.77 7.24 -10.21
CA ILE A 441 6.62 7.09 -11.08
C ILE A 441 5.62 6.10 -10.45
N TRP A 442 4.35 6.34 -10.72
CA TRP A 442 3.27 5.40 -10.45
C TRP A 442 2.85 4.68 -11.74
N SER A 443 2.64 3.37 -11.69
CA SER A 443 2.20 2.58 -12.84
C SER A 443 0.95 1.78 -12.50
N GLY A 444 -0.08 1.84 -13.34
CA GLY A 444 -1.39 1.26 -13.05
C GLY A 444 -1.38 -0.27 -12.92
N ASN A 445 -0.51 -0.96 -13.66
CA ASN A 445 -0.38 -2.41 -13.66
C ASN A 445 0.87 -2.88 -14.42
N ASN A 446 1.17 -4.17 -14.31
CA ASN A 446 2.10 -4.88 -15.19
C ASN A 446 1.35 -5.54 -16.36
N GLU A 447 1.72 -5.19 -17.59
CA GLU A 447 1.39 -5.84 -18.87
C GLU A 447 -0.09 -5.94 -19.24
N ASN A 448 -1.03 -5.34 -18.50
CA ASN A 448 -2.45 -5.55 -18.81
C ASN A 448 -2.89 -4.82 -20.08
N GLU A 449 -2.28 -3.69 -20.45
CA GLU A 449 -2.52 -3.04 -21.74
C GLU A 449 -2.04 -3.93 -22.89
N TYR A 450 -0.85 -4.53 -22.74
CA TYR A 450 -0.27 -5.50 -23.67
C TYR A 450 -1.15 -6.75 -23.79
N ALA A 451 -1.58 -7.31 -22.68
CA ALA A 451 -2.40 -8.51 -22.62
C ALA A 451 -3.76 -8.32 -23.31
N LEU A 452 -4.39 -7.16 -23.12
CA LEU A 452 -5.61 -6.78 -23.82
C LEU A 452 -5.45 -6.71 -25.33
N LYS A 453 -4.23 -6.50 -25.82
CA LYS A 453 -3.99 -6.44 -27.26
C LYS A 453 -3.61 -7.81 -27.83
N TYR A 454 -2.78 -8.56 -27.14
CA TYR A 454 -2.04 -9.66 -27.75
C TYR A 454 -2.32 -11.05 -27.16
N TRP A 455 -2.81 -11.17 -25.92
CA TRP A 455 -2.92 -12.48 -25.27
C TRP A 455 -4.29 -13.13 -25.40
N TRP A 456 -5.36 -12.34 -25.48
CA TRP A 456 -6.72 -12.86 -25.52
C TRP A 456 -7.43 -12.42 -26.82
N TYR A 457 -8.10 -13.35 -27.50
CA TYR A 457 -8.67 -13.08 -28.83
C TYR A 457 -10.07 -12.40 -28.76
N ASP A 458 -10.75 -12.41 -27.61
CA ASP A 458 -12.09 -11.84 -27.38
C ASP A 458 -12.07 -10.45 -26.70
N VAL A 459 -11.02 -9.66 -26.94
CA VAL A 459 -10.64 -8.48 -26.11
C VAL A 459 -11.53 -7.25 -26.20
N LYS A 460 -12.39 -7.14 -27.21
CA LYS A 460 -13.24 -5.94 -27.40
C LYS A 460 -14.16 -5.66 -26.21
N ASN A 461 -14.52 -6.68 -25.43
CA ASN A 461 -15.44 -6.55 -24.30
C ASN A 461 -14.77 -6.03 -23.01
N TYR A 462 -13.44 -5.95 -22.94
CA TYR A 462 -12.72 -5.65 -21.69
C TYR A 462 -12.05 -4.27 -21.66
N TRP A 463 -12.01 -3.56 -22.79
CA TRP A 463 -11.50 -2.19 -22.84
C TRP A 463 -12.21 -1.23 -21.87
N PRO A 464 -13.56 -1.29 -21.72
CA PRO A 464 -14.24 -0.46 -20.72
C PRO A 464 -13.79 -0.79 -19.28
N ASP A 465 -13.64 -2.07 -18.95
CA ASP A 465 -13.21 -2.52 -17.61
C ASP A 465 -11.79 -2.04 -17.29
N TYR A 466 -10.87 -2.15 -18.26
CA TYR A 466 -9.51 -1.63 -18.14
C TYR A 466 -9.49 -0.14 -17.85
N ARG A 467 -10.24 0.65 -18.63
CA ARG A 467 -10.32 2.10 -18.42
C ARG A 467 -10.96 2.45 -17.08
N ALA A 468 -12.05 1.79 -16.73
CA ALA A 468 -12.75 2.00 -15.46
C ALA A 468 -11.80 1.78 -14.27
N LEU A 469 -10.96 0.75 -14.34
CA LEU A 469 -10.00 0.43 -13.29
C LEU A 469 -8.77 1.35 -13.31
N TYR A 470 -8.00 1.39 -14.39
CA TYR A 470 -6.68 2.03 -14.40
C TYR A 470 -6.72 3.54 -14.66
N VAL A 471 -7.79 4.06 -15.27
CA VAL A 471 -7.89 5.49 -15.60
C VAL A 471 -8.89 6.15 -14.67
N ASP A 472 -10.14 5.70 -14.70
CA ASP A 472 -11.25 6.38 -14.04
C ASP A 472 -11.26 6.17 -12.52
N THR A 473 -10.65 5.07 -12.04
CA THR A 473 -10.47 4.76 -10.62
C THR A 473 -9.05 5.07 -10.17
N ILE A 474 -8.05 4.25 -10.55
CA ILE A 474 -6.67 4.38 -10.04
C ILE A 474 -6.06 5.73 -10.43
N GLY A 475 -6.04 6.08 -11.72
CA GLY A 475 -5.44 7.33 -12.20
C GLY A 475 -6.10 8.57 -11.60
N LYS A 476 -7.43 8.61 -11.57
CA LYS A 476 -8.20 9.73 -10.98
C LYS A 476 -7.96 9.87 -9.47
N THR A 477 -7.96 8.76 -8.74
CA THR A 477 -7.75 8.76 -7.29
C THR A 477 -6.31 9.15 -6.96
N LEU A 478 -5.33 8.63 -7.69
CA LEU A 478 -3.94 9.04 -7.57
C LEU A 478 -3.77 10.54 -7.79
N ALA A 479 -4.36 11.10 -8.85
CA ALA A 479 -4.25 12.53 -9.17
C ALA A 479 -4.83 13.45 -8.07
N ALA A 480 -5.71 12.94 -7.20
CA ALA A 480 -6.23 13.67 -6.05
C ALA A 480 -5.31 13.59 -4.80
N GLU A 481 -4.37 12.65 -4.78
CA GLU A 481 -3.49 12.35 -3.64
C GLU A 481 -2.02 12.70 -3.89
N ASP A 482 -1.53 12.62 -5.13
CA ASP A 482 -0.17 12.99 -5.55
C ASP A 482 -0.15 13.69 -6.90
N THR A 483 0.24 14.97 -6.92
CA THR A 483 0.38 15.75 -8.17
C THR A 483 1.84 15.89 -8.62
N THR A 484 2.78 15.37 -7.84
CA THR A 484 4.22 15.65 -8.02
C THR A 484 4.96 14.61 -8.86
N ARG A 485 4.29 13.51 -9.22
CA ARG A 485 4.89 12.37 -9.92
C ARG A 485 4.11 12.01 -11.18
N PRO A 486 4.79 11.52 -12.22
CA PRO A 486 4.13 10.98 -13.40
C PRO A 486 3.33 9.70 -13.08
N TYR A 487 2.33 9.44 -13.91
CA TYR A 487 1.53 8.22 -13.93
C TYR A 487 1.50 7.63 -15.35
N VAL A 488 1.64 6.32 -15.45
CA VAL A 488 1.37 5.54 -16.68
C VAL A 488 0.34 4.46 -16.37
N SER A 489 -0.58 4.20 -17.30
CA SER A 489 -1.66 3.22 -17.09
C SER A 489 -1.19 1.77 -17.04
N SER A 490 -0.07 1.44 -17.68
CA SER A 490 0.52 0.10 -17.71
C SER A 490 2.04 0.18 -17.88
N SER A 491 2.68 -0.98 -17.83
CA SER A 491 4.07 -1.21 -18.21
C SER A 491 4.16 -2.56 -18.92
N PRO A 492 4.53 -2.64 -20.22
CA PRO A 492 4.89 -1.52 -21.10
C PRO A 492 3.71 -0.58 -21.41
N SER A 493 4.03 0.65 -21.82
CA SER A 493 3.06 1.67 -22.24
C SER A 493 3.74 2.71 -23.11
N ASN A 494 3.01 3.25 -24.09
CA ASN A 494 3.49 4.34 -24.97
C ASN A 494 3.29 5.73 -24.35
N GLY A 495 2.94 5.80 -23.05
CA GLY A 495 2.83 7.03 -22.28
C GLY A 495 1.81 8.02 -22.88
N LEU A 496 2.28 9.18 -23.35
CA LEU A 496 1.43 10.19 -23.97
C LEU A 496 0.69 9.68 -25.21
N GLU A 497 1.26 8.73 -25.97
CA GLU A 497 0.56 8.16 -27.13
C GLU A 497 -0.59 7.26 -26.69
N THR A 498 -0.38 6.42 -25.67
CA THR A 498 -1.46 5.66 -25.02
C THR A 498 -2.60 6.59 -24.60
N ILE A 499 -2.30 7.76 -24.03
CA ILE A 499 -3.33 8.75 -23.65
C ILE A 499 -4.09 9.28 -24.87
N LYS A 500 -3.41 9.62 -25.98
CA LYS A 500 -4.07 10.07 -27.21
C LYS A 500 -4.97 9.00 -27.83
N GLU A 501 -4.56 7.74 -27.72
CA GLU A 501 -5.32 6.57 -28.16
C GLU A 501 -6.36 6.12 -27.12
N ASN A 502 -6.68 6.97 -26.13
CA ASN A 502 -7.68 6.73 -25.09
C ASN A 502 -7.39 5.49 -24.22
N TYR A 503 -6.13 5.32 -23.84
CA TYR A 503 -5.60 4.32 -22.90
C TYR A 503 -5.68 2.87 -23.36
N THR A 504 -5.87 2.65 -24.65
CA THR A 504 -6.04 1.32 -25.24
C THR A 504 -5.23 1.26 -26.53
N SER A 505 -3.90 1.34 -26.40
CA SER A 505 -3.06 1.57 -27.56
C SER A 505 -3.18 0.47 -28.61
N SER A 506 -3.09 0.84 -29.88
CA SER A 506 -3.09 -0.12 -30.98
C SER A 506 -1.83 -0.98 -31.00
N LYS A 507 -0.72 -0.50 -30.41
CA LYS A 507 0.58 -1.16 -30.26
C LYS A 507 1.25 -0.74 -28.94
N PRO A 508 0.84 -1.27 -27.79
CA PRO A 508 1.31 -0.81 -26.47
C PRO A 508 2.78 -1.13 -26.12
N ASP A 509 3.50 -1.77 -27.03
CA ASP A 509 4.90 -2.20 -26.96
C ASP A 509 5.80 -1.59 -28.05
N ASP A 510 5.32 -0.58 -28.78
CA ASP A 510 6.11 0.09 -29.83
C ASP A 510 7.17 0.99 -29.16
N GLU A 511 8.45 0.60 -29.26
CA GLU A 511 9.61 1.28 -28.64
C GLU A 511 10.15 2.47 -29.46
#